data_AF-A0A1G3BPR4-F1
#
_entry.id   AF-A0A1G3BPR4-F1
#
_cell.length_a   1.000
_cell.length_b   1.000
_cell.length_c   1.000
_cell.angle_alpha   90.00
_cell.angle_beta   90.00
_cell.angle_gamma   90.00
#
_symmetry.space_group_name_H-M   'P 1'
#
loop_
_entity.id
_entity.type
_entity.pdbx_description
1 polymer ?
#
loop_
_entity_poly.entity_id
_entity_poly.type
_entity_poly.pdbx_seq_one_letter_code
_entity_poly.pdbx_strand_id
1 'polypeptide(L)'
;MIKHKFQCMKNKYITFVILCLVISSCNYFKHNRIYDKKQIENKEILATEILLQDFLITKRVLQILEKASYCLDEGEQVSKETFDEIIEVINEFSDKCHREKEEKILFPFLKDIKENGKIDLLCQLLMEHVTARELIRNLSELTNKFHQGKKARKRISRVAHTYIKHMRKHIQTEEKILFPWINKVLTPDDHVLLIKKFEEMNQEEYKSGLYENYVSKIEDLEKQLQIYLE
;
A
#
# COMPACT_ATOMS: atom_id res chain seq x y z
N MET A 1 -2.84 -21.52 -1.76
CA MET A 1 -2.45 -21.13 -3.14
C MET A 1 -3.71 -20.65 -3.86
N ILE A 2 -4.14 -19.42 -3.60
CA ILE A 2 -5.35 -18.85 -4.21
C ILE A 2 -4.93 -18.31 -5.58
N LYS A 3 -5.35 -19.00 -6.64
CA LYS A 3 -5.21 -18.49 -8.01
C LYS A 3 -6.30 -17.44 -8.20
N HIS A 4 -5.97 -16.16 -8.11
CA HIS A 4 -6.86 -15.14 -8.67
C HIS A 4 -6.87 -15.34 -10.19
N LYS A 5 -7.99 -15.88 -10.70
CA LYS A 5 -8.22 -15.98 -12.15
C LYS A 5 -8.59 -14.58 -12.62
N PHE A 6 -7.66 -13.87 -13.23
CA PHE A 6 -8.00 -12.70 -14.04
C PHE A 6 -8.73 -13.20 -15.29
N GLN A 7 -10.07 -13.21 -15.26
CA GLN A 7 -10.87 -13.57 -16.42
C GLN A 7 -11.18 -12.29 -17.20
N CYS A 8 -10.57 -12.14 -18.37
CA CYS A 8 -10.81 -11.03 -19.28
C CYS A 8 -12.22 -11.18 -19.89
N MET A 9 -13.20 -10.43 -19.38
CA MET A 9 -14.56 -10.47 -19.92
C MET A 9 -14.62 -9.70 -21.25
N LYS A 10 -14.90 -10.43 -22.33
CA LYS A 10 -15.27 -9.82 -23.62
C LYS A 10 -16.63 -9.12 -23.46
N ASN A 11 -16.57 -7.80 -23.58
CA ASN A 11 -17.65 -6.81 -23.53
C ASN A 11 -18.99 -7.27 -24.13
N LYS A 12 -20.10 -7.08 -23.38
CA LYS A 12 -21.41 -6.61 -23.88
C LYS A 12 -22.44 -6.50 -22.73
N TYR A 13 -22.82 -5.25 -22.42
CA TYR A 13 -24.01 -4.81 -21.66
C TYR A 13 -24.09 -5.09 -20.14
N ILE A 14 -23.59 -4.17 -19.30
CA ILE A 14 -24.18 -3.90 -17.97
C ILE A 14 -24.02 -2.40 -17.66
N THR A 15 -25.08 -1.61 -17.85
CA THR A 15 -25.05 -0.15 -17.70
C THR A 15 -25.93 0.38 -16.55
N PHE A 16 -26.15 -0.33 -15.43
CA PHE A 16 -27.14 0.20 -14.46
C PHE A 16 -26.99 -0.02 -12.94
N VAL A 17 -25.82 -0.33 -12.35
CA VAL A 17 -25.74 -0.40 -10.86
C VAL A 17 -24.49 0.26 -10.22
N ILE A 18 -23.53 0.77 -10.99
CA ILE A 18 -22.20 1.10 -10.45
C ILE A 18 -22.13 2.44 -9.68
N LEU A 19 -23.14 3.31 -9.77
CA LEU A 19 -23.07 4.66 -9.17
C LEU A 19 -23.16 4.66 -7.62
N CYS A 20 -23.70 3.61 -6.99
CA CYS A 20 -23.90 3.59 -5.53
C CYS A 20 -22.70 3.07 -4.72
N LEU A 21 -21.78 2.29 -5.31
CA LEU A 21 -20.64 1.72 -4.57
C LEU A 21 -19.46 2.70 -4.43
N VAL A 22 -19.27 3.58 -5.41
CA VAL A 22 -18.14 4.56 -5.45
C VAL A 22 -18.30 5.64 -4.38
N ILE A 23 -19.54 6.03 -4.06
CA ILE A 23 -19.81 7.02 -3.00
C ILE A 23 -19.52 6.42 -1.61
N SER A 24 -19.66 5.10 -1.46
CA SER A 24 -19.51 4.42 -0.17
C SER A 24 -18.05 4.25 0.24
N SER A 25 -17.11 4.00 -0.68
CA SER A 25 -15.67 3.92 -0.37
C SER A 25 -15.08 5.29 -0.02
N CYS A 26 -15.44 6.32 -0.77
CA CYS A 26 -14.96 7.69 -0.58
C CYS A 26 -15.48 8.28 0.77
N ASN A 27 -16.74 8.01 1.14
CA ASN A 27 -17.27 8.38 2.45
C ASN A 27 -16.74 7.52 3.60
N TYR A 28 -16.49 6.22 3.39
CA TYR A 28 -15.88 5.34 4.41
C TYR A 28 -14.49 5.85 4.82
N PHE A 29 -13.67 6.28 3.86
CA PHE A 29 -12.33 6.81 4.15
C PHE A 29 -12.32 8.26 4.66
N LYS A 30 -13.26 9.12 4.23
CA LYS A 30 -13.44 10.47 4.77
C LYS A 30 -13.82 10.47 6.26
N HIS A 31 -14.62 9.48 6.68
CA HIS A 31 -15.15 9.43 8.04
C HIS A 31 -14.29 8.63 9.05
N ASN A 32 -13.45 7.69 8.59
CA ASN A 32 -12.70 6.77 9.47
C ASN A 32 -11.21 7.10 9.69
N ARG A 33 -10.66 8.19 9.15
CA ARG A 33 -9.27 8.62 9.47
C ARG A 33 -9.17 9.69 10.54
N ILE A 34 -10.29 10.32 10.88
CA ILE A 34 -10.42 11.05 12.14
C ILE A 34 -10.90 9.98 13.12
N TYR A 35 -9.96 9.25 13.72
CA TYR A 35 -10.26 8.34 14.80
C TYR A 35 -11.17 9.06 15.79
N ASP A 36 -12.22 8.40 16.27
CA ASP A 36 -13.11 9.05 17.23
C ASP A 36 -12.24 9.45 18.43
N LYS A 37 -12.11 10.76 18.65
CA LYS A 37 -11.28 11.33 19.72
C LYS A 37 -11.64 10.69 21.06
N LYS A 38 -12.90 10.27 21.21
CA LYS A 38 -13.42 9.52 22.34
C LYS A 38 -12.81 8.12 22.50
N GLN A 39 -12.56 7.39 21.41
CA GLN A 39 -11.88 6.08 21.44
C GLN A 39 -10.39 6.21 21.79
N ILE A 40 -9.74 7.28 21.32
CA ILE A 40 -8.36 7.61 21.74
C ILE A 40 -8.33 7.99 23.23
N GLU A 41 -9.26 8.82 23.69
CA GLU A 41 -9.39 9.21 25.12
C GLU A 41 -9.69 8.02 26.03
N ASN A 42 -10.47 7.04 25.55
CA ASN A 42 -10.75 5.78 26.24
C ASN A 42 -9.61 4.74 26.15
N LYS A 43 -8.56 5.01 25.36
CA LYS A 43 -7.42 4.11 25.08
C LYS A 43 -7.82 2.77 24.46
N GLU A 44 -8.84 2.78 23.60
CA GLU A 44 -9.41 1.57 22.98
C GLU A 44 -8.84 1.25 21.58
N ILE A 45 -8.06 2.15 20.98
CA ILE A 45 -7.43 1.98 19.65
C ILE A 45 -5.95 1.63 19.77
N LEU A 46 -5.49 0.71 18.94
CA LEU A 46 -4.08 0.33 18.83
C LEU A 46 -3.43 1.06 17.64
N ALA A 47 -2.21 1.57 17.84
CA ALA A 47 -1.41 2.16 16.77
C ALA A 47 -1.19 1.22 15.56
N THR A 48 -1.22 -0.10 15.77
CA THR A 48 -1.12 -1.09 14.69
C THR A 48 -2.37 -1.18 13.83
N GLU A 49 -3.54 -0.81 14.35
CA GLU A 49 -4.78 -0.76 13.56
C GLU A 49 -4.71 0.34 12.50
N ILE A 50 -4.06 1.47 12.81
CA ILE A 50 -3.77 2.54 11.84
C ILE A 50 -2.94 2.01 10.67
N LEU A 51 -1.88 1.28 10.97
CA LEU A 51 -0.98 0.71 9.97
C LEU A 51 -1.67 -0.40 9.16
N LEU A 52 -2.55 -1.19 9.78
CA LEU A 52 -3.39 -2.14 9.07
C LEU A 52 -4.36 -1.47 8.08
N GLN A 53 -4.89 -0.29 8.40
CA GLN A 53 -5.70 0.48 7.45
C GLN A 53 -4.89 0.95 6.24
N ASP A 54 -3.63 1.38 6.45
CA ASP A 54 -2.75 1.76 5.36
C ASP A 54 -2.46 0.59 4.40
N PHE A 55 -2.36 -0.64 4.91
CA PHE A 55 -2.24 -1.83 4.06
C PHE A 55 -3.43 -2.08 3.13
N LEU A 56 -4.64 -1.58 3.44
CA LEU A 56 -5.77 -1.73 2.51
C LEU A 56 -5.46 -1.07 1.17
N ILE A 57 -4.85 0.11 1.20
CA ILE A 57 -4.46 0.85 0.00
C ILE A 57 -3.24 0.21 -0.64
N THR A 58 -2.20 -0.14 0.13
CA THR A 58 -1.01 -0.82 -0.42
C THR A 58 -1.38 -2.13 -1.13
N LYS A 59 -2.29 -2.93 -0.57
CA LYS A 59 -2.75 -4.19 -1.20
C LYS A 59 -3.48 -3.95 -2.51
N ARG A 60 -4.31 -2.90 -2.63
CA ARG A 60 -4.94 -2.49 -3.90
C ARG A 60 -3.89 -2.15 -4.96
N VAL A 61 -2.90 -1.34 -4.60
CA VAL A 61 -1.81 -0.96 -5.51
C VAL A 61 -0.99 -2.18 -5.97
N LEU A 62 -0.74 -3.14 -5.08
CA LEU A 62 -0.09 -4.40 -5.45
C LEU A 62 -0.93 -5.24 -6.42
N GLN A 63 -2.26 -5.27 -6.26
CA GLN A 63 -3.16 -5.96 -7.20
C GLN A 63 -3.18 -5.28 -8.57
N ILE A 64 -3.20 -3.95 -8.61
CA ILE A 64 -3.09 -3.16 -9.84
C ILE A 64 -1.78 -3.49 -10.58
N LEU A 65 -0.64 -3.45 -9.87
CA LEU A 65 0.66 -3.79 -10.46
C LEU A 65 0.70 -5.24 -10.94
N GLU A 66 0.09 -6.17 -10.20
CA GLU A 66 0.01 -7.58 -10.59
C GLU A 66 -0.79 -7.75 -11.88
N LYS A 67 -1.95 -7.10 -11.99
CA LYS A 67 -2.78 -7.13 -13.19
C LYS A 67 -2.06 -6.52 -14.40
N ALA A 68 -1.45 -5.35 -14.24
CA ALA A 68 -0.68 -4.71 -15.31
C ALA A 68 0.50 -5.60 -15.78
N SER A 69 1.19 -6.25 -14.83
CA SER A 69 2.30 -7.17 -15.12
C SER A 69 1.83 -8.44 -15.83
N TYR A 70 0.68 -8.99 -15.44
CA TYR A 70 0.05 -10.12 -16.10
C TYR A 70 -0.33 -9.76 -17.55
N CYS A 71 -0.92 -8.59 -17.79
CA CYS A 71 -1.23 -8.13 -19.14
C CYS A 71 0.04 -8.07 -20.02
N LEU A 72 1.17 -7.60 -19.48
CA LEU A 72 2.45 -7.63 -20.22
C LEU A 72 2.92 -9.04 -20.55
N ASP A 73 2.78 -9.99 -19.63
CA ASP A 73 3.22 -11.37 -19.82
C ASP A 73 2.41 -12.10 -20.89
N GLU A 74 1.09 -11.86 -20.92
CA GLU A 74 0.17 -12.41 -21.93
C GLU A 74 0.21 -11.65 -23.27
N GLY A 75 0.92 -10.52 -23.33
CA GLY A 75 0.97 -9.67 -24.51
C GLY A 75 -0.32 -8.87 -24.75
N GLU A 76 -1.18 -8.76 -23.73
CA GLU A 76 -2.33 -7.86 -23.73
C GLU A 76 -1.88 -6.39 -23.72
N GLN A 77 -2.79 -5.50 -24.08
CA GLN A 77 -2.49 -4.08 -24.18
C GLN A 77 -2.47 -3.43 -22.79
N VAL A 78 -1.30 -2.94 -22.40
CA VAL A 78 -1.08 -2.04 -21.26
C VAL A 78 -0.02 -1.02 -21.69
N SER A 79 -0.15 0.22 -21.25
CA SER A 79 0.69 1.33 -21.72
C SER A 79 1.87 1.58 -20.78
N LYS A 80 2.85 2.37 -21.25
CA LYS A 80 3.95 2.83 -20.38
C LYS A 80 3.39 3.72 -19.27
N GLU A 81 2.46 4.59 -19.62
CA GLU A 81 1.81 5.58 -18.76
C GLU A 81 1.11 4.88 -17.59
N THR A 82 0.47 3.74 -17.84
CA THR A 82 -0.14 2.93 -16.77
C THR A 82 0.88 2.52 -15.71
N PHE A 83 2.06 2.06 -16.13
CA PHE A 83 3.13 1.68 -15.19
C PHE A 83 3.72 2.89 -14.48
N ASP A 84 3.88 4.02 -15.17
CA ASP A 84 4.39 5.25 -14.56
C ASP A 84 3.43 5.77 -13.47
N GLU A 85 2.12 5.75 -13.73
CA GLU A 85 1.09 6.11 -12.74
C GLU A 85 1.10 5.16 -11.53
N ILE A 86 1.24 3.85 -11.76
CA ILE A 86 1.38 2.87 -10.66
C ILE A 86 2.62 3.19 -9.81
N ILE A 87 3.77 3.44 -10.46
CA ILE A 87 5.02 3.78 -9.77
C ILE A 87 4.87 5.07 -8.98
N GLU A 88 4.22 6.08 -9.55
CA GLU A 88 3.93 7.34 -8.88
C GLU A 88 3.11 7.07 -7.60
N VAL A 89 2.01 6.32 -7.69
CA VAL A 89 1.20 5.96 -6.52
C VAL A 89 2.03 5.20 -5.48
N ILE A 90 2.89 4.25 -5.87
CA ILE A 90 3.74 3.52 -4.92
C ILE A 90 4.70 4.46 -4.18
N ASN A 91 5.41 5.32 -4.90
CA ASN A 91 6.37 6.26 -4.32
C ASN A 91 5.69 7.33 -3.47
N GLU A 92 4.54 7.82 -3.92
CA GLU A 92 3.88 8.94 -3.27
C GLU A 92 3.03 8.49 -2.08
N PHE A 93 2.29 7.38 -2.21
CA PHE A 93 1.45 6.87 -1.13
C PHE A 93 2.20 5.95 -0.17
N SER A 94 2.87 4.91 -0.68
CA SER A 94 3.40 3.85 0.20
C SER A 94 4.68 4.26 0.92
N ASP A 95 5.51 5.15 0.36
CA ASP A 95 6.65 5.71 1.11
C ASP A 95 6.14 6.70 2.18
N LYS A 96 5.37 7.71 1.77
CA LYS A 96 5.04 8.85 2.65
C LYS A 96 4.01 8.54 3.73
N CYS A 97 3.00 7.71 3.44
CA CYS A 97 1.93 7.47 4.42
C CYS A 97 2.24 6.33 5.41
N HIS A 98 2.66 5.16 4.94
CA HIS A 98 2.87 3.98 5.80
C HIS A 98 4.30 3.88 6.31
N ARG A 99 5.27 3.86 5.39
CA ARG A 99 6.67 3.60 5.74
C ARG A 99 7.28 4.72 6.55
N GLU A 100 6.92 5.99 6.34
CA GLU A 100 7.41 7.06 7.23
C GLU A 100 6.95 6.89 8.68
N LYS A 101 5.71 6.39 8.91
CA LYS A 101 5.24 6.07 10.27
C LYS A 101 6.12 5.01 10.91
N GLU A 102 6.51 4.01 10.13
CA GLU A 102 7.38 2.95 10.58
C GLU A 102 8.81 3.42 10.81
N GLU A 103 9.46 3.95 9.79
CA GLU A 103 10.89 4.29 9.80
C GLU A 103 11.21 5.47 10.73
N LYS A 104 10.34 6.49 10.80
CA LYS A 104 10.62 7.74 11.56
C LYS A 104 10.06 7.74 12.98
N ILE A 105 8.99 6.99 13.24
CA ILE A 105 8.28 7.05 14.52
C ILE A 105 8.28 5.70 15.22
N LEU A 106 7.68 4.68 14.62
CA LEU A 106 7.44 3.40 15.28
C LEU A 106 8.73 2.62 15.55
N PHE A 107 9.57 2.40 14.53
CA PHE A 107 10.79 1.60 14.70
C PHE A 107 11.80 2.27 15.65
N PRO A 108 12.03 3.60 15.61
CA PRO A 108 12.81 4.27 16.65
C PRO A 108 12.21 4.08 18.04
N PHE A 109 10.90 4.26 18.20
CA PHE A 109 10.22 4.06 19.48
C PHE A 109 10.40 2.64 20.03
N LEU A 110 10.27 1.62 19.16
CA LEU A 110 10.41 0.21 19.54
C LEU A 110 11.85 -0.20 19.86
N LYS A 111 12.87 0.51 19.33
CA LYS A 111 14.28 0.25 19.65
C LYS A 111 14.63 0.60 21.10
N ASP A 112 13.92 1.56 21.70
CA ASP A 112 14.16 1.99 23.08
C ASP A 112 13.53 1.04 24.13
N ILE A 113 12.70 0.09 23.68
CA ILE A 113 12.10 -0.94 24.54
C ILE A 113 13.13 -2.04 24.83
N LYS A 114 13.76 -1.94 26.01
CA LYS A 114 14.91 -2.78 26.41
C LYS A 114 14.58 -4.24 26.70
N GLU A 115 13.38 -4.55 27.17
CA GLU A 115 12.97 -5.94 27.45
C GLU A 115 12.19 -6.52 26.26
N ASN A 116 12.62 -7.67 25.73
CA ASN A 116 12.00 -8.40 24.61
C ASN A 116 12.01 -7.69 23.23
N GLY A 117 12.92 -6.74 23.03
CA GLY A 117 13.09 -6.03 21.77
C GLY A 117 13.39 -6.96 20.58
N LYS A 118 12.67 -6.79 19.47
CA LYS A 118 12.93 -7.52 18.21
C LYS A 118 13.86 -6.74 17.29
N ILE A 119 15.03 -6.29 17.79
CA ILE A 119 15.96 -5.43 17.04
C ILE A 119 16.33 -6.03 15.68
N ASP A 120 16.64 -7.32 15.63
CA ASP A 120 16.97 -8.00 14.37
C ASP A 120 15.81 -7.97 13.36
N LEU A 121 14.56 -8.13 13.83
CA LEU A 121 13.38 -8.01 12.98
C LEU A 121 13.21 -6.58 12.46
N LEU A 122 13.39 -5.57 13.31
CA LEU A 122 13.30 -4.16 12.91
C LEU A 122 14.38 -3.82 11.87
N CYS A 123 15.61 -4.31 12.07
CA CYS A 123 16.69 -4.16 11.09
C CYS A 123 16.38 -4.88 9.77
N GLN A 124 15.82 -6.10 9.83
CA GLN A 124 15.39 -6.83 8.64
C GLN A 124 14.32 -6.04 7.87
N LEU A 125 13.27 -5.55 8.54
CA LEU A 125 12.18 -4.80 7.91
C LEU A 125 12.70 -3.49 7.27
N LEU A 126 13.62 -2.78 7.93
CA LEU A 126 14.29 -1.61 7.35
C LEU A 126 15.07 -1.95 6.06
N MET A 127 15.79 -3.08 6.05
CA MET A 127 16.48 -3.54 4.84
C MET A 127 15.49 -3.95 3.74
N GLU A 128 14.35 -4.51 4.11
CA GLU A 128 13.26 -4.83 3.18
C GLU A 128 12.66 -3.55 2.57
N HIS A 129 12.51 -2.45 3.34
CA HIS A 129 12.09 -1.15 2.81
C HIS A 129 13.10 -0.59 1.80
N VAL A 130 14.41 -0.70 2.07
CA VAL A 130 15.46 -0.29 1.11
C VAL A 130 15.38 -1.11 -0.18
N THR A 131 15.25 -2.43 -0.07
CA THR A 131 15.10 -3.33 -1.22
C THR A 131 13.86 -2.99 -2.04
N ALA A 132 12.75 -2.66 -1.39
CA ALA A 132 11.51 -2.24 -2.06
C ALA A 132 11.72 -0.96 -2.88
N ARG A 133 12.41 0.05 -2.33
CA ARG A 133 12.75 1.29 -3.04
C ARG A 133 13.64 1.04 -4.26
N GLU A 134 14.65 0.17 -4.13
CA GLU A 134 15.52 -0.20 -5.25
C GLU A 134 14.77 -0.89 -6.38
N LEU A 135 13.84 -1.80 -6.04
CA LEU A 135 13.00 -2.48 -7.03
C LEU A 135 12.10 -1.50 -7.79
N ILE A 136 11.51 -0.52 -7.11
CA ILE A 136 10.67 0.50 -7.76
C ILE A 136 11.50 1.46 -8.63
N ARG A 137 12.69 1.86 -8.16
CA ARG A 137 13.62 2.65 -8.98
C ARG A 137 13.99 1.90 -10.26
N ASN A 138 14.36 0.61 -10.14
CA ASN A 138 14.68 -0.21 -11.30
C ASN A 138 13.47 -0.37 -12.24
N LEU A 139 12.27 -0.56 -11.68
CA LEU A 139 11.04 -0.62 -12.47
C LEU A 139 10.84 0.67 -13.29
N SER A 140 11.00 1.84 -12.67
CA SER A 140 10.93 3.16 -13.33
C SER A 140 11.98 3.32 -14.43
N GLU A 141 13.22 2.92 -14.19
CA GLU A 141 14.27 2.97 -15.22
C GLU A 141 13.96 2.04 -16.41
N LEU A 142 13.31 0.90 -16.16
CA LEU A 142 12.90 -0.04 -17.20
C LEU A 142 11.67 0.45 -17.99
N THR A 143 10.72 1.16 -17.38
CA THR A 143 9.56 1.71 -18.10
C THR A 143 9.98 2.75 -19.14
N ASN A 144 11.09 3.46 -18.95
CA ASN A 144 11.66 4.34 -19.99
C ASN A 144 12.03 3.59 -21.29
N LYS A 145 12.25 2.29 -21.21
CA LYS A 145 12.58 1.41 -22.36
C LYS A 145 11.37 0.63 -22.89
N PHE A 146 10.16 0.97 -22.47
CA PHE A 146 8.91 0.25 -22.83
C PHE A 146 8.71 0.08 -24.34
N HIS A 147 9.11 1.09 -25.13
CA HIS A 147 9.00 1.12 -26.59
C HIS A 147 9.93 0.13 -27.31
N GLN A 148 10.93 -0.45 -26.64
CA GLN A 148 11.92 -1.36 -27.23
C GLN A 148 11.39 -2.80 -27.47
N GLY A 149 10.07 -2.99 -27.41
CA GLY A 149 9.39 -4.23 -27.76
C GLY A 149 9.37 -5.29 -26.65
N LYS A 150 9.08 -6.55 -27.06
CA LYS A 150 8.73 -7.66 -26.16
C LYS A 150 9.77 -7.95 -25.07
N LYS A 151 11.07 -7.83 -25.39
CA LYS A 151 12.15 -8.11 -24.42
C LYS A 151 12.18 -7.08 -23.29
N ALA A 152 11.92 -5.80 -23.57
CA ALA A 152 11.85 -4.76 -22.54
C ALA A 152 10.63 -4.95 -21.65
N ARG A 153 9.45 -5.20 -22.25
CA ARG A 153 8.21 -5.52 -21.52
C ARG A 153 8.37 -6.71 -20.57
N LYS A 154 9.04 -7.78 -21.01
CA LYS A 154 9.34 -8.96 -20.15
C LYS A 154 10.28 -8.64 -18.98
N ARG A 155 11.14 -7.62 -19.08
CA ARG A 155 11.98 -7.19 -17.96
C ARG A 155 11.17 -6.40 -16.94
N ILE A 156 10.27 -5.52 -17.41
CA ILE A 156 9.34 -4.76 -16.58
C ILE A 156 8.47 -5.72 -15.75
N SER A 157 7.80 -6.69 -16.40
CA SER A 157 6.93 -7.64 -15.69
C SER A 157 7.70 -8.46 -14.64
N ARG A 158 8.92 -8.91 -14.95
CA ARG A 158 9.77 -9.63 -13.97
C ARG A 158 10.12 -8.82 -12.74
N VAL A 159 10.52 -7.56 -12.91
CA VAL A 159 10.85 -6.69 -11.76
C VAL A 159 9.59 -6.38 -10.95
N ALA A 160 8.47 -6.11 -11.61
CA ALA A 160 7.18 -5.90 -10.95
C ALA A 160 6.74 -7.12 -10.12
N HIS A 161 6.81 -8.34 -10.67
CA HIS A 161 6.53 -9.58 -9.93
C HIS A 161 7.46 -9.78 -8.72
N THR A 162 8.72 -9.38 -8.86
CA THR A 162 9.70 -9.45 -7.77
C THR A 162 9.32 -8.49 -6.64
N TYR A 163 8.95 -7.25 -6.98
CA TYR A 163 8.43 -6.27 -6.03
C TYR A 163 7.15 -6.75 -5.34
N ILE A 164 6.17 -7.27 -6.09
CA ILE A 164 4.92 -7.79 -5.53
C ILE A 164 5.18 -8.91 -4.53
N LYS A 165 6.04 -9.87 -4.88
CA LYS A 165 6.39 -10.98 -3.98
C LYS A 165 7.09 -10.48 -2.72
N HIS A 166 8.01 -9.53 -2.86
CA HIS A 166 8.73 -8.90 -1.75
C HIS A 166 7.75 -8.21 -0.79
N MET A 167 6.90 -7.32 -1.30
CA MET A 167 5.95 -6.57 -0.49
C MET A 167 4.92 -7.46 0.19
N ARG A 168 4.41 -8.50 -0.47
CA ARG A 168 3.49 -9.46 0.17
C ARG A 168 4.12 -10.19 1.35
N LYS A 169 5.40 -10.58 1.23
CA LYS A 169 6.14 -11.21 2.33
C LYS A 169 6.39 -10.22 3.47
N HIS A 170 6.75 -8.99 3.13
CA HIS A 170 6.96 -7.90 4.07
C HIS A 170 5.70 -7.62 4.90
N ILE A 171 4.57 -7.34 4.23
CA ILE A 171 3.26 -7.14 4.86
C ILE A 171 2.88 -8.33 5.75
N GLN A 172 3.08 -9.56 5.27
CA GLN A 172 2.79 -10.75 6.06
C GLN A 172 3.64 -10.83 7.34
N THR A 173 4.89 -10.40 7.28
CA THR A 173 5.80 -10.35 8.44
C THR A 173 5.30 -9.33 9.46
N GLU A 174 4.87 -8.16 8.98
CA GLU A 174 4.32 -7.11 9.84
C GLU A 174 3.00 -7.55 10.49
N GLU A 175 2.04 -8.02 9.71
CA GLU A 175 0.72 -8.45 10.20
C GLU A 175 0.78 -9.63 11.17
N LYS A 176 1.66 -10.61 10.92
CA LYS A 176 1.66 -11.88 11.69
C LYS A 176 2.70 -11.94 12.79
N ILE A 177 3.72 -11.09 12.75
CA ILE A 177 4.85 -11.17 13.68
C ILE A 177 5.05 -9.84 14.40
N LEU A 178 5.22 -8.74 13.64
CA LEU A 178 5.53 -7.45 14.25
C LEU A 178 4.34 -6.90 15.04
N PHE A 179 3.17 -6.75 14.41
CA PHE A 179 2.02 -6.11 15.04
C PHE A 179 1.49 -6.88 16.25
N PRO A 180 1.36 -8.23 16.24
CA PRO A 180 0.99 -8.97 17.44
C PRO A 180 1.99 -8.82 18.59
N TRP A 181 3.29 -8.69 18.26
CA TRP A 181 4.31 -8.42 19.26
C TRP A 181 4.17 -7.00 19.83
N ILE A 182 4.00 -5.97 18.98
CA ILE A 182 3.76 -4.58 19.38
C ILE A 182 2.57 -4.50 20.34
N ASN A 183 1.43 -5.09 19.97
CA ASN A 183 0.20 -5.06 20.76
C ASN A 183 0.34 -5.75 22.13
N LYS A 184 1.33 -6.62 22.29
CA LYS A 184 1.63 -7.29 23.56
C LYS A 184 2.57 -6.46 24.44
N VAL A 185 3.52 -5.74 23.86
CA VAL A 185 4.59 -5.06 24.61
C VAL A 185 4.30 -3.60 24.89
N LEU A 186 3.47 -2.95 24.09
CA LEU A 186 3.11 -1.54 24.28
C LEU A 186 2.01 -1.37 25.32
N THR A 187 2.14 -0.33 26.13
CA THR A 187 1.07 0.10 27.03
C THR A 187 0.00 0.87 26.27
N PRO A 188 -1.21 1.03 26.84
CA PRO A 188 -2.22 1.90 26.26
C PRO A 188 -1.74 3.34 26.02
N ASP A 189 -0.88 3.87 26.90
CA ASP A 189 -0.31 5.22 26.74
C ASP A 189 0.70 5.31 25.59
N ASP A 190 1.49 4.25 25.36
CA ASP A 190 2.39 4.18 24.21
C ASP A 190 1.61 4.19 22.89
N HIS A 191 0.49 3.46 22.83
CA HIS A 191 -0.39 3.47 21.66
C HIS A 191 -0.97 4.87 21.40
N VAL A 192 -1.51 5.54 22.42
CA VAL A 192 -2.04 6.91 22.29
C VAL A 192 -0.95 7.87 21.81
N LEU A 193 0.27 7.77 22.35
CA LEU A 193 1.40 8.60 21.94
C LEU A 193 1.77 8.38 20.47
N LEU A 194 1.87 7.12 20.03
CA LEU A 194 2.20 6.78 18.64
C LEU A 194 1.11 7.26 17.67
N ILE A 195 -0.17 7.06 18.02
CA ILE A 195 -1.31 7.53 17.22
C ILE A 195 -1.22 9.05 17.01
N LYS A 196 -1.00 9.81 18.08
CA LYS A 196 -0.86 11.26 18.00
C LYS A 196 0.30 11.67 17.08
N LYS A 197 1.45 10.99 17.18
CA LYS A 197 2.60 11.26 16.30
C LYS A 197 2.30 10.93 14.83
N PHE A 198 1.56 9.84 14.56
CA PHE A 198 1.13 9.50 13.20
C PHE A 198 0.17 10.55 12.63
N GLU A 199 -0.76 11.05 13.44
CA GLU A 199 -1.66 12.12 13.04
C GLU A 199 -0.91 13.41 12.73
N GLU A 200 0.00 13.82 13.62
CA GLU A 200 0.86 15.02 13.45
C GLU A 200 1.65 14.99 12.15
N MET A 201 2.27 13.85 11.82
CA MET A 201 3.04 13.70 10.59
C MET A 201 2.19 13.84 9.33
N ASN A 202 0.97 13.33 9.35
CA ASN A 202 0.08 13.34 8.19
C ASN A 202 -0.80 14.60 8.11
N GLN A 203 -0.73 15.54 9.07
CA GLN A 203 -1.61 16.72 9.10
C GLN A 203 -1.57 17.56 7.83
N GLU A 204 -0.38 17.72 7.22
CA GLU A 204 -0.24 18.50 5.98
C GLU A 204 -0.80 17.75 4.76
N GLU A 205 -0.65 16.42 4.71
CA GLU A 205 -1.26 15.58 3.67
C GLU A 205 -2.79 15.63 3.73
N TYR A 206 -3.36 15.58 4.93
CA TYR A 206 -4.81 15.67 5.14
C TYR A 206 -5.35 17.07 4.76
N LYS A 207 -4.64 18.14 5.13
CA LYS A 207 -5.06 19.52 4.81
C LYS A 207 -4.99 19.84 3.32
N SER A 208 -4.11 19.17 2.58
CA SER A 208 -3.91 19.40 1.14
C SER A 208 -4.82 18.56 0.23
N GLY A 209 -5.59 17.61 0.78
CA GLY A 209 -6.43 16.70 0.00
C GLY A 209 -5.63 15.67 -0.83
N LEU A 210 -4.37 15.46 -0.46
CA LEU A 210 -3.44 14.63 -1.21
C LEU A 210 -3.83 13.16 -1.18
N TYR A 211 -4.42 12.71 -0.06
CA TYR A 211 -4.91 11.35 0.10
C TYR A 211 -6.07 11.02 -0.86
N GLU A 212 -7.06 11.91 -0.98
CA GLU A 212 -8.18 11.76 -1.90
C GLU A 212 -7.69 11.68 -3.35
N ASN A 213 -6.66 12.46 -3.69
CA ASN A 213 -6.03 12.38 -5.00
C ASN A 213 -5.40 11.00 -5.25
N TYR A 214 -4.72 10.40 -4.27
CA TYR A 214 -4.19 9.04 -4.40
C TYR A 214 -5.28 8.00 -4.56
N VAL A 215 -6.36 8.08 -3.76
CA VAL A 215 -7.50 7.16 -3.88
C VAL A 215 -8.14 7.27 -5.26
N SER A 216 -8.34 8.49 -5.77
CA SER A 216 -8.88 8.71 -7.13
C SER A 216 -7.98 8.08 -8.20
N LYS A 217 -6.65 8.27 -8.11
CA LYS A 217 -5.69 7.65 -9.05
C LYS A 217 -5.76 6.12 -9.01
N ILE A 218 -5.88 5.54 -7.83
CA ILE A 218 -6.02 4.08 -7.65
C ILE A 218 -7.31 3.58 -8.30
N GLU A 219 -8.43 4.26 -8.05
CA GLU A 219 -9.73 3.91 -8.65
C GLU A 219 -9.72 4.02 -10.18
N ASP A 220 -9.03 5.01 -10.74
CA ASP A 220 -8.90 5.17 -12.19
C ASP A 220 -8.03 4.08 -12.81
N LEU A 221 -6.93 3.70 -12.16
CA LEU A 221 -6.10 2.56 -12.55
C LEU A 221 -6.87 1.22 -12.46
N GLU A 222 -7.69 1.02 -11.43
CA GLU A 222 -8.56 -0.15 -11.29
C GLU A 222 -9.56 -0.24 -12.45
N LYS A 223 -10.23 0.87 -12.78
CA LYS A 223 -11.15 0.94 -13.94
C LYS A 223 -10.41 0.63 -15.24
N GLN A 224 -9.25 1.25 -15.46
CA GLN A 224 -8.45 1.06 -16.67
C GLN A 224 -8.04 -0.41 -16.86
N LEU A 225 -7.70 -1.10 -15.77
CA LEU A 225 -7.27 -2.49 -15.78
C LEU A 225 -8.41 -3.50 -15.57
N GLN A 226 -9.67 -3.02 -15.49
CA GLN A 226 -10.87 -3.82 -15.27
C GLN A 226 -10.77 -4.68 -13.99
N ILE A 227 -10.22 -4.10 -12.94
CA ILE A 227 -10.22 -4.69 -11.60
C ILE A 227 -11.51 -4.26 -10.93
N TYR A 228 -12.39 -5.22 -10.66
CA TYR A 228 -13.60 -5.00 -9.90
C TYR A 228 -13.33 -5.47 -8.48
N LEU A 229 -13.48 -4.58 -7.50
CA LEU A 229 -13.46 -4.94 -6.09
C LEU A 229 -14.67 -5.85 -5.85
N GLU A 230 -14.42 -7.11 -5.45
CA GLU A 230 -15.45 -8.03 -4.94
C GLU A 230 -15.86 -7.64 -3.51
#